data_AF-A0A9W7C0L1-F1
#
_entry.id   AF-A0A9W7C0L1-F1
#
_cell.length_a   1.000
_cell.length_b   1.000
_cell.length_c   1.000
_cell.angle_alpha   90.00
_cell.angle_beta   90.00
_cell.angle_gamma   90.00
#
_symmetry.space_group_name_H-M   'P 1'
#
loop_
_entity.id
_entity.type
_entity.pdbx_description
1 polymer ?
#
loop_
_entity_poly.entity_id
_entity_poly.type
_entity_poly.pdbx_seq_one_letter_code
_entity_poly.pdbx_strand_id
1 'polypeptide(L)'
;MAKRTFSNRNGYNEKITTPTAVDDEGGEKGSVSTLSPPSGVSAHVSSMTVAALKAQLAANFIKYKRKMKKDALASLLVETIEARSKIPRLNEDVQGYISSFLSGFDSLHVASQIARGFRLRAKPRLDAMLKRSDADIKVAAKAWCEDAEAAREIYGHISIWNTSEVTDMSDLFAADVEGAGETAEQFDEDISKWDVSNVTTMAWMFFKAKAFNGDLSSWDVSNVTTMEGMFQYTSAFNGDLSSWNVSNVTTMRAMFSQASFNGNLSSWDVSNVTTMEYMFDEAEAFNGDLSSWSVSNVTTMRYMFYKAKAFNGDLSSWDVSNVATMEYMFYQASAFDKNTIRNWDLSGKETEGMFE
;
A
#
# COMPACT_ATOMS: atom_id res chain seq x y z
N MET A 1 -4.93 -14.64 34.23
CA MET A 1 -6.10 -14.34 33.36
C MET A 1 -6.81 -13.11 33.89
N ALA A 2 -6.59 -11.95 33.27
CA ALA A 2 -7.33 -10.72 33.59
C ALA A 2 -7.77 -10.09 32.26
N LYS A 3 -9.06 -10.20 31.96
CA LYS A 3 -9.71 -9.48 30.86
C LYS A 3 -9.85 -8.02 31.29
N ARG A 4 -9.29 -7.08 30.53
CA ARG A 4 -9.62 -5.65 30.64
C ARG A 4 -10.43 -5.24 29.42
N THR A 5 -11.66 -4.84 29.70
CA THR A 5 -12.61 -4.19 28.80
C THR A 5 -12.16 -2.75 28.52
N PHE A 6 -12.06 -2.36 27.25
CA PHE A 6 -11.93 -0.96 26.85
C PHE A 6 -13.30 -0.37 26.50
N SER A 7 -13.56 0.77 27.12
CA SER A 7 -14.78 1.58 27.02
C SER A 7 -14.76 2.40 25.72
N ASN A 8 -15.85 2.31 24.96
CA ASN A 8 -16.09 3.06 23.74
C ASN A 8 -16.71 4.44 24.08
N ARG A 9 -16.10 5.55 23.68
CA ARG A 9 -16.71 6.89 23.69
C ARG A 9 -16.08 7.78 22.63
N ASN A 10 -16.92 8.18 21.68
CA ASN A 10 -17.07 9.50 21.02
C ASN A 10 -17.69 9.22 19.64
N GLY A 11 -18.91 9.62 19.27
CA GLY A 11 -19.74 10.70 19.76
C GLY A 11 -19.77 11.85 18.76
N TYR A 12 -20.31 11.65 17.55
CA TYR A 12 -20.77 12.74 16.67
C TYR A 12 -22.03 12.31 15.91
N ASN A 13 -23.17 12.82 16.39
CA ASN A 13 -24.44 12.92 15.67
C ASN A 13 -24.53 14.35 15.13
N GLU A 14 -24.63 14.54 13.82
CA GLU A 14 -25.19 15.79 13.29
C GLU A 14 -26.30 15.53 12.27
N LYS A 15 -27.35 16.32 12.47
CA LYS A 15 -28.67 16.25 11.88
C LYS A 15 -28.65 16.77 10.45
N ILE A 16 -29.35 16.05 9.59
CA ILE A 16 -29.76 16.52 8.26
C ILE A 16 -30.87 17.57 8.45
N THR A 17 -30.60 18.82 8.09
CA THR A 17 -31.62 19.84 7.85
C THR A 17 -31.47 20.41 6.44
N THR A 18 -32.50 20.20 5.63
CA THR A 18 -32.72 20.84 4.33
C THR A 18 -33.00 22.34 4.51
N PRO A 19 -32.53 23.20 3.59
CA PRO A 19 -33.18 24.48 3.35
C PRO A 19 -33.86 24.54 1.97
N THR A 20 -35.09 25.01 2.02
CA THR A 20 -35.98 25.43 0.93
C THR A 20 -35.45 26.61 0.13
N ALA A 21 -35.87 26.67 -1.13
CA ALA A 21 -35.64 27.72 -2.11
C ALA A 21 -36.22 29.09 -1.73
N VAL A 22 -35.54 30.17 -2.11
CA VAL A 22 -36.12 31.46 -2.53
C VAL A 22 -35.20 32.09 -3.59
N ASP A 23 -35.83 32.72 -4.57
CA ASP A 23 -35.30 33.27 -5.81
C ASP A 23 -34.46 34.56 -5.70
N ASP A 24 -33.68 34.74 -6.75
CA ASP A 24 -33.39 35.94 -7.55
C ASP A 24 -32.21 36.92 -7.32
N GLU A 25 -31.51 37.06 -8.46
CA GLU A 25 -30.69 38.11 -9.06
C GLU A 25 -29.47 38.76 -8.38
N GLY A 26 -28.32 38.55 -9.05
CA GLY A 26 -27.53 39.69 -9.57
C GLY A 26 -26.07 39.80 -9.12
N GLY A 27 -25.13 39.60 -10.06
CA GLY A 27 -23.84 40.31 -10.03
C GLY A 27 -22.54 39.48 -10.10
N GLU A 28 -22.06 39.27 -11.32
CA GLU A 28 -20.65 39.17 -11.78
C GLU A 28 -19.65 38.23 -11.06
N LYS A 29 -19.35 37.09 -11.72
CA LYS A 29 -18.09 36.35 -11.57
C LYS A 29 -17.33 36.30 -12.90
N GLY A 30 -16.02 36.51 -12.78
CA GLY A 30 -15.03 36.47 -13.85
C GLY A 30 -15.06 35.16 -14.66
N SER A 31 -14.78 35.33 -15.94
CA SER A 31 -14.80 34.33 -17.00
C SER A 31 -13.91 33.12 -16.73
N VAL A 32 -14.53 31.99 -16.39
CA VAL A 32 -13.97 30.66 -16.65
C VAL A 32 -14.36 30.31 -18.08
N SER A 33 -13.37 30.21 -18.96
CA SER A 33 -13.54 29.71 -20.32
C SER A 33 -14.09 28.29 -20.27
N THR A 34 -15.40 28.16 -20.47
CA THR A 34 -16.04 26.89 -20.76
C THR A 34 -15.58 26.47 -22.15
N LEU A 35 -14.64 25.51 -22.19
CA LEU A 35 -14.38 24.73 -23.39
C LEU A 35 -15.73 24.17 -23.86
N SER A 36 -16.24 24.72 -24.96
CA SER A 36 -17.37 24.13 -25.65
C SER A 36 -17.03 22.68 -26.03
N PRO A 37 -18.00 21.75 -25.96
CA PRO A 37 -17.73 20.34 -26.22
C PRO A 37 -17.20 20.17 -27.66
N PRO A 38 -16.42 19.11 -27.94
CA PRO A 38 -16.06 18.78 -29.31
C PRO A 38 -17.36 18.57 -30.09
N SER A 39 -17.64 19.49 -31.02
CA SER A 39 -18.92 19.68 -31.71
C SER A 39 -19.42 18.45 -32.50
N GLY A 40 -18.61 17.40 -32.62
CA GLY A 40 -18.96 16.15 -33.30
C GLY A 40 -19.71 15.10 -32.45
N VAL A 41 -19.48 15.02 -31.13
CA VAL A 41 -20.06 13.94 -30.30
C VAL A 41 -21.56 14.13 -30.10
N SER A 42 -21.99 15.35 -29.78
CA SER A 42 -23.40 15.70 -29.60
C SER A 42 -24.22 15.53 -30.89
N ALA A 43 -23.65 15.90 -32.04
CA ALA A 43 -24.27 15.73 -33.35
C ALA A 43 -24.42 14.25 -33.73
N HIS A 44 -23.39 13.43 -33.50
CA HIS A 44 -23.41 12.00 -33.79
C HIS A 44 -24.44 11.25 -32.93
N VAL A 45 -24.45 11.47 -31.61
CA VAL A 45 -25.39 10.82 -30.69
C VAL A 45 -26.84 11.23 -30.96
N SER A 46 -27.09 12.49 -31.33
CA SER A 46 -28.43 12.98 -31.69
C SER A 46 -29.00 12.33 -32.95
N SER A 47 -28.13 11.93 -33.89
CA SER A 47 -28.52 11.25 -35.13
C SER A 47 -28.92 9.78 -34.94
N MET A 48 -28.55 9.16 -33.82
CA MET A 48 -28.76 7.73 -33.57
C MET A 48 -30.24 7.36 -33.40
N THR A 49 -30.58 6.09 -33.70
CA THR A 49 -31.92 5.57 -33.41
C THR A 49 -32.10 5.26 -31.91
N VAL A 50 -33.35 5.20 -31.42
CA VAL A 50 -33.64 4.84 -30.02
C VAL A 50 -33.05 3.48 -29.65
N ALA A 51 -33.06 2.52 -30.58
CA ALA A 51 -32.48 1.19 -30.36
C ALA A 51 -30.96 1.27 -30.21
N ALA A 52 -30.29 2.05 -31.06
CA ALA A 52 -28.84 2.26 -30.99
C ALA A 52 -28.44 3.02 -29.71
N LEU A 53 -29.21 4.04 -29.30
CA LEU A 53 -29.00 4.77 -28.04
C LEU A 53 -29.17 3.85 -26.83
N LYS A 54 -30.23 3.04 -26.80
CA LYS A 54 -30.46 2.07 -25.73
C LYS A 54 -29.39 0.98 -25.69
N ALA A 55 -28.91 0.55 -26.85
CA ALA A 55 -27.79 -0.40 -26.96
C ALA A 55 -26.50 0.21 -26.44
N GLN A 56 -26.17 1.46 -26.79
CA GLN A 56 -24.98 2.15 -26.30
C GLN A 56 -25.08 2.50 -24.80
N LEU A 57 -26.23 2.94 -24.30
CA LEU A 57 -26.46 3.13 -22.86
C LEU A 57 -26.29 1.82 -22.09
N ALA A 58 -26.86 0.72 -22.60
CA ALA A 58 -26.70 -0.61 -22.00
C ALA A 58 -25.25 -1.12 -22.09
N ALA A 59 -24.56 -0.85 -23.20
CA ALA A 59 -23.13 -1.17 -23.39
C ALA A 59 -22.23 -0.37 -22.43
N ASN A 60 -22.64 0.86 -22.07
CA ASN A 60 -21.95 1.69 -21.09
C ASN A 60 -22.46 1.51 -19.64
N PHE A 61 -23.37 0.56 -19.42
CA PHE A 61 -24.00 0.25 -18.12
C PHE A 61 -24.80 1.39 -17.48
N ILE A 62 -25.31 2.30 -18.31
CA ILE A 62 -26.12 3.42 -17.85
C ILE A 62 -27.56 2.95 -17.76
N LYS A 63 -28.12 2.94 -16.54
CA LYS A 63 -29.53 2.57 -16.34
C LYS A 63 -30.43 3.64 -16.94
N TYR A 64 -31.42 3.22 -17.72
CA TYR A 64 -32.44 4.10 -18.28
C TYR A 64 -33.83 3.50 -18.10
N LYS A 65 -34.85 4.37 -18.02
CA LYS A 65 -36.25 3.93 -17.92
C LYS A 65 -36.72 3.39 -19.28
N ARG A 66 -37.46 2.28 -19.28
CA ARG A 66 -37.92 1.58 -20.51
C ARG A 66 -38.67 2.49 -21.49
N LYS A 67 -39.45 3.45 -20.98
CA LYS A 67 -40.25 4.45 -21.73
C LYS A 67 -39.54 5.81 -21.94
N MET A 68 -38.24 5.91 -21.68
CA MET A 68 -37.50 7.16 -21.87
C MET A 68 -37.48 7.56 -23.36
N LYS A 69 -37.71 8.85 -23.63
CA LYS A 69 -37.74 9.43 -24.99
C LYS A 69 -36.34 9.47 -25.60
N LYS A 70 -36.24 9.50 -26.93
CA LYS A 70 -34.99 9.49 -27.69
C LYS A 70 -34.00 10.55 -27.19
N ASP A 71 -34.45 11.78 -27.06
CA ASP A 71 -33.57 12.90 -26.71
C ASP A 71 -33.05 12.77 -25.27
N ALA A 72 -33.87 12.27 -24.35
CA ALA A 72 -33.44 12.00 -22.98
C ALA A 72 -32.44 10.84 -22.88
N LEU A 73 -32.54 9.83 -23.77
CA LEU A 73 -31.55 8.77 -23.88
C LEU A 73 -30.23 9.29 -24.47
N ALA A 74 -30.31 10.17 -25.47
CA ALA A 74 -29.16 10.82 -26.08
C ALA A 74 -28.41 11.72 -25.09
N SER A 75 -29.14 12.60 -24.37
CA SER A 75 -28.55 13.47 -23.34
C SER A 75 -27.90 12.68 -22.22
N LEU A 76 -28.55 11.62 -21.72
CA LEU A 76 -28.00 10.76 -20.67
C LEU A 76 -26.70 10.06 -21.11
N LEU A 77 -26.62 9.67 -22.38
CA LEU A 77 -25.43 9.04 -22.95
C LEU A 77 -24.29 10.05 -23.11
N VAL A 78 -24.59 11.25 -23.65
CA VAL A 78 -23.61 12.34 -23.80
C VAL A 78 -23.06 12.78 -22.45
N GLU A 79 -23.94 13.04 -21.47
CA GLU A 79 -23.55 13.48 -20.13
C GLU A 79 -22.65 12.46 -19.43
N THR A 80 -22.92 11.16 -19.61
CA THR A 80 -22.06 10.12 -19.03
C THR A 80 -20.70 10.01 -19.74
N ILE A 81 -20.68 10.14 -21.06
CA ILE A 81 -19.42 10.14 -21.83
C ILE A 81 -18.56 11.34 -21.44
N GLU A 82 -19.17 12.52 -21.25
CA GLU A 82 -18.50 13.73 -20.79
C GLU A 82 -18.07 13.66 -19.31
N ALA A 83 -18.83 12.98 -18.45
CA ALA A 83 -18.42 12.73 -17.07
C ALA A 83 -17.20 11.79 -17.01
N ARG A 84 -17.13 10.80 -17.92
CA ARG A 84 -16.00 9.87 -18.02
C ARG A 84 -14.76 10.48 -18.65
N SER A 85 -14.90 11.42 -19.58
CA SER A 85 -13.76 12.18 -20.13
C SER A 85 -13.13 13.15 -19.13
N LYS A 86 -13.85 13.48 -18.04
CA LYS A 86 -13.37 14.31 -16.93
C LYS A 86 -12.70 13.50 -15.81
N ILE A 87 -12.67 12.17 -15.90
CA ILE A 87 -11.89 11.32 -14.98
C ILE A 87 -10.40 11.51 -15.32
N PRO A 88 -9.56 12.04 -14.42
CA PRO A 88 -8.18 12.35 -14.76
C PRO A 88 -7.36 11.07 -15.01
N ARG A 89 -6.73 11.01 -16.19
CA ARG A 89 -5.65 10.08 -16.60
C ARG A 89 -6.05 8.63 -16.92
N LEU A 90 -6.86 8.47 -17.95
CA LEU A 90 -6.74 7.29 -18.82
C LEU A 90 -5.54 7.52 -19.76
N ASN A 91 -4.53 6.64 -19.70
CA ASN A 91 -3.37 6.70 -20.59
C ASN A 91 -3.80 6.61 -22.08
N GLU A 92 -3.00 7.20 -22.97
CA GLU A 92 -3.29 7.27 -24.41
C GLU A 92 -3.49 5.89 -25.05
N ASP A 93 -2.87 4.84 -24.50
CA ASP A 93 -3.01 3.45 -24.94
C ASP A 93 -4.42 2.88 -24.72
N VAL A 94 -5.05 3.17 -23.58
CA VAL A 94 -6.42 2.71 -23.30
C VAL A 94 -7.43 3.48 -24.16
N GLN A 95 -7.17 4.76 -24.44
CA GLN A 95 -8.00 5.56 -25.36
C GLN A 95 -7.91 5.04 -26.81
N GLY A 96 -6.73 4.63 -27.26
CA GLY A 96 -6.53 4.00 -28.57
C GLY A 96 -7.20 2.63 -28.68
N TYR A 97 -7.14 1.82 -27.62
CA TYR A 97 -7.77 0.50 -27.58
C TYR A 97 -9.30 0.59 -27.64
N ILE A 98 -9.90 1.54 -26.90
CA ILE A 98 -11.35 1.79 -26.93
C ILE A 98 -11.80 2.34 -28.28
N SER A 99 -11.01 3.25 -28.88
CA SER A 99 -11.35 3.89 -30.16
C SER A 99 -11.30 2.91 -31.34
N SER A 100 -10.30 2.01 -31.40
CA SER A 100 -10.25 0.98 -32.45
C SER A 100 -11.36 -0.06 -32.30
N PHE A 101 -11.68 -0.45 -31.06
CA PHE A 101 -12.71 -1.44 -30.73
C PHE A 101 -14.12 -0.98 -31.15
N LEU A 102 -14.45 0.31 -31.02
CA LEU A 102 -15.77 0.82 -31.38
C LEU A 102 -16.03 0.92 -32.89
N SER A 103 -14.99 0.85 -33.72
CA SER A 103 -15.11 1.02 -35.19
C SER A 103 -15.54 -0.25 -35.95
N GLY A 104 -15.60 -1.42 -35.30
CA GLY A 104 -15.64 -2.72 -35.99
C GLY A 104 -16.91 -3.59 -35.87
N PHE A 105 -18.03 -3.11 -35.32
CA PHE A 105 -19.14 -4.00 -34.96
C PHE A 105 -20.43 -3.80 -35.78
N ASP A 106 -20.56 -4.53 -36.89
CA ASP A 106 -21.75 -4.56 -37.76
C ASP A 106 -22.76 -5.69 -37.45
N SER A 107 -22.64 -6.42 -36.32
CA SER A 107 -23.74 -7.31 -35.89
C SER A 107 -23.91 -7.44 -34.37
N LEU A 108 -25.11 -7.10 -33.91
CA LEU A 108 -25.48 -6.85 -32.51
C LEU A 108 -25.55 -8.13 -31.65
N HIS A 109 -25.67 -9.31 -32.26
CA HIS A 109 -25.91 -10.57 -31.53
C HIS A 109 -24.61 -11.29 -31.14
N VAL A 110 -23.63 -11.30 -32.05
CA VAL A 110 -22.29 -11.85 -31.79
C VAL A 110 -21.49 -10.91 -30.87
N ALA A 111 -21.63 -9.59 -31.04
CA ALA A 111 -21.02 -8.60 -30.17
C ALA A 111 -21.49 -8.70 -28.71
N SER A 112 -22.75 -9.08 -28.43
CA SER A 112 -23.28 -9.23 -27.07
C SER A 112 -22.70 -10.45 -26.32
N GLN A 113 -22.63 -11.60 -27.00
CA GLN A 113 -22.04 -12.84 -26.45
C GLN A 113 -20.52 -12.68 -26.25
N ILE A 114 -19.84 -12.10 -27.25
CA ILE A 114 -18.40 -11.81 -27.16
C ILE A 114 -18.13 -10.72 -26.12
N ALA A 115 -18.88 -9.62 -26.06
CA ALA A 115 -18.70 -8.57 -25.05
C ALA A 115 -19.02 -9.04 -23.64
N ARG A 116 -19.93 -10.01 -23.45
CA ARG A 116 -20.20 -10.62 -22.13
C ARG A 116 -19.06 -11.57 -21.72
N GLY A 117 -18.54 -12.37 -22.66
CA GLY A 117 -17.37 -13.22 -22.45
C GLY A 117 -16.05 -12.46 -22.31
N PHE A 118 -15.90 -11.31 -22.98
CA PHE A 118 -14.81 -10.36 -22.83
C PHE A 118 -14.97 -9.53 -21.57
N ARG A 119 -16.17 -9.10 -21.17
CA ARG A 119 -16.41 -8.37 -19.89
C ARG A 119 -15.95 -9.16 -18.69
N LEU A 120 -16.22 -10.46 -18.66
CA LEU A 120 -15.76 -11.33 -17.58
C LEU A 120 -14.23 -11.55 -17.60
N ARG A 121 -13.59 -11.50 -18.77
CA ARG A 121 -12.13 -11.70 -18.91
C ARG A 121 -11.29 -10.41 -18.90
N ALA A 122 -11.88 -9.27 -19.24
CA ALA A 122 -11.20 -8.00 -19.46
C ALA A 122 -11.39 -7.02 -18.31
N LYS A 123 -12.47 -7.13 -17.52
CA LYS A 123 -12.66 -6.26 -16.36
C LYS A 123 -11.56 -6.46 -15.30
N PRO A 124 -11.18 -7.68 -14.88
CA PRO A 124 -10.07 -7.87 -13.94
C PRO A 124 -8.72 -7.39 -14.51
N ARG A 125 -8.52 -7.50 -15.83
CA ARG A 125 -7.33 -6.97 -16.51
C ARG A 125 -7.31 -5.44 -16.54
N LEU A 126 -8.46 -4.81 -16.79
CA LEU A 126 -8.58 -3.34 -16.76
C LEU A 126 -8.41 -2.81 -15.33
N ASP A 127 -9.01 -3.48 -14.35
CA ASP A 127 -8.92 -3.11 -12.93
C ASP A 127 -7.52 -3.37 -12.35
N ALA A 128 -6.74 -4.26 -12.94
CA ALA A 128 -5.31 -4.45 -12.65
C ALA A 128 -4.39 -3.42 -13.34
N MET A 129 -4.80 -2.91 -14.51
CA MET A 129 -4.08 -1.84 -15.23
C MET A 129 -4.37 -0.44 -14.66
N LEU A 130 -5.44 -0.28 -13.88
CA LEU A 130 -5.71 0.92 -13.11
C LEU A 130 -4.63 1.10 -12.05
N LYS A 131 -4.04 2.30 -12.04
CA LYS A 131 -3.12 2.70 -10.98
C LYS A 131 -3.84 2.70 -9.64
N ARG A 132 -3.24 2.08 -8.64
CA ARG A 132 -3.78 2.03 -7.28
C ARG A 132 -3.33 3.28 -6.52
N SER A 133 -4.27 3.97 -5.89
CA SER A 133 -3.99 4.92 -4.82
C SER A 133 -3.74 4.20 -3.49
N ASP A 134 -3.22 4.90 -2.48
CA ASP A 134 -3.06 4.39 -1.11
C ASP A 134 -4.37 3.81 -0.53
N ALA A 135 -5.51 4.46 -0.80
CA ALA A 135 -6.81 3.97 -0.35
C ALA A 135 -7.23 2.69 -1.09
N ASP A 136 -7.01 2.64 -2.40
CA ASP A 136 -7.42 1.50 -3.22
C ASP A 136 -6.60 0.25 -2.91
N ILE A 137 -5.28 0.39 -2.71
CA ILE A 137 -4.40 -0.75 -2.39
C ILE A 137 -4.74 -1.35 -1.03
N LYS A 138 -5.05 -0.53 -0.02
CA LYS A 138 -5.47 -1.02 1.30
C LYS A 138 -6.77 -1.82 1.24
N VAL A 139 -7.75 -1.35 0.46
CA VAL A 139 -9.02 -2.09 0.25
C VAL A 139 -8.77 -3.40 -0.51
N ALA A 140 -7.95 -3.37 -1.56
CA ALA A 140 -7.64 -4.56 -2.36
C ALA A 140 -6.86 -5.61 -1.55
N ALA A 141 -5.84 -5.21 -0.80
CA ALA A 141 -5.05 -6.08 0.05
C ALA A 141 -5.90 -6.72 1.16
N LYS A 142 -6.75 -5.93 1.83
CA LYS A 142 -7.71 -6.46 2.81
C LYS A 142 -8.66 -7.49 2.20
N ALA A 143 -9.26 -7.18 1.05
CA ALA A 143 -10.13 -8.12 0.35
C ALA A 143 -9.38 -9.40 -0.04
N TRP A 144 -8.11 -9.29 -0.44
CA TRP A 144 -7.27 -10.43 -0.78
C TRP A 144 -7.01 -11.33 0.42
N CYS A 145 -6.67 -10.74 1.57
CA CYS A 145 -6.49 -11.50 2.81
C CYS A 145 -7.79 -12.14 3.28
N GLU A 146 -8.95 -11.51 3.08
CA GLU A 146 -10.24 -12.08 3.48
C GLU A 146 -10.67 -13.26 2.57
N ASP A 147 -10.59 -13.07 1.25
CA ASP A 147 -10.98 -14.04 0.24
C ASP A 147 -10.24 -13.75 -1.08
N ALA A 148 -9.10 -14.41 -1.27
CA ALA A 148 -8.25 -14.23 -2.44
C ALA A 148 -8.96 -14.60 -3.76
N GLU A 149 -9.90 -15.55 -3.74
CA GLU A 149 -10.65 -15.95 -4.95
C GLU A 149 -11.61 -14.83 -5.36
N ALA A 150 -12.37 -14.28 -4.41
CA ALA A 150 -13.27 -13.16 -4.66
C ALA A 150 -12.49 -11.89 -5.03
N ALA A 151 -11.38 -11.60 -4.36
CA ALA A 151 -10.52 -10.46 -4.65
C ALA A 151 -9.91 -10.56 -6.06
N ARG A 152 -9.49 -11.75 -6.49
CA ARG A 152 -8.96 -11.99 -7.85
C ARG A 152 -9.97 -11.65 -8.94
N GLU A 153 -11.27 -11.90 -8.73
CA GLU A 153 -12.33 -11.55 -9.68
C GLU A 153 -12.59 -10.04 -9.78
N ILE A 154 -12.28 -9.28 -8.74
CA ILE A 154 -12.51 -7.83 -8.68
C ILE A 154 -11.26 -7.05 -9.11
N TYR A 155 -10.11 -7.42 -8.55
CA TYR A 155 -8.87 -6.65 -8.64
C TYR A 155 -7.84 -7.28 -9.59
N GLY A 156 -8.12 -8.46 -10.12
CA GLY A 156 -7.11 -9.29 -10.78
C GLY A 156 -6.15 -9.91 -9.77
N HIS A 157 -5.19 -10.70 -10.27
CA HIS A 157 -4.15 -11.27 -9.42
C HIS A 157 -3.33 -10.18 -8.72
N ILE A 158 -2.93 -10.39 -7.48
CA ILE A 158 -2.14 -9.42 -6.72
C ILE A 158 -0.80 -9.07 -7.39
N SER A 159 -0.18 -10.05 -8.05
CA SER A 159 1.11 -9.87 -8.75
C SER A 159 1.06 -8.93 -9.96
N ILE A 160 -0.12 -8.48 -10.40
CA ILE A 160 -0.28 -7.57 -11.55
C ILE A 160 -0.85 -6.21 -11.16
N TRP A 161 -1.05 -5.94 -9.87
CA TRP A 161 -1.56 -4.65 -9.42
C TRP A 161 -0.54 -3.55 -9.71
N ASN A 162 -1.00 -2.47 -10.34
CA ASN A 162 -0.18 -1.30 -10.60
C ASN A 162 -0.06 -0.42 -9.35
N THR A 163 1.05 -0.56 -8.62
CA THR A 163 1.35 0.16 -7.38
C THR A 163 2.16 1.43 -7.59
N SER A 164 2.40 1.87 -8.83
CA SER A 164 3.32 2.98 -9.15
C SER A 164 2.92 4.34 -8.56
N GLU A 165 1.70 4.51 -8.05
CA GLU A 165 1.22 5.73 -7.40
C GLU A 165 1.01 5.57 -5.89
N VAL A 166 1.32 4.40 -5.32
CA VAL A 166 1.22 4.12 -3.90
C VAL A 166 2.40 4.77 -3.18
N THR A 167 2.11 5.55 -2.15
CA THR A 167 3.08 6.20 -1.27
C THR A 167 3.05 5.63 0.15
N ASP A 168 1.95 4.98 0.54
CA ASP A 168 1.73 4.41 1.86
C ASP A 168 1.32 2.93 1.76
N MET A 169 2.25 2.04 2.11
CA MET A 169 2.05 0.60 2.20
C MET A 169 1.87 0.11 3.64
N SER A 170 1.57 1.01 4.57
CA SER A 170 1.35 0.61 5.96
C SER A 170 0.22 -0.40 6.09
N ASP A 171 0.48 -1.40 6.94
CA ASP A 171 -0.50 -2.41 7.37
C ASP A 171 -1.12 -3.29 6.26
N LEU A 172 -0.62 -3.27 5.01
CA LEU A 172 -1.29 -3.95 3.89
C LEU A 172 -1.58 -5.44 4.13
N PHE A 173 -0.65 -6.14 4.79
CA PHE A 173 -0.74 -7.56 5.10
C PHE A 173 -0.50 -7.83 6.60
N ALA A 174 -0.81 -6.85 7.46
CA ALA A 174 -0.71 -7.00 8.91
C ALA A 174 -1.81 -7.93 9.45
N ALA A 175 -1.43 -9.07 10.02
CA ALA A 175 -2.32 -9.88 10.83
C ALA A 175 -2.40 -9.26 12.24
N ASP A 176 -3.62 -9.06 12.77
CA ASP A 176 -3.95 -8.39 14.06
C ASP A 176 -4.42 -6.92 13.98
N VAL A 177 -4.66 -6.38 12.77
CA VAL A 177 -5.47 -5.16 12.62
C VAL A 177 -6.95 -5.54 12.53
N GLU A 178 -7.84 -4.76 13.17
CA GLU A 178 -9.28 -5.03 13.21
C GLU A 178 -9.86 -5.25 11.80
N GLY A 179 -10.22 -6.50 11.49
CA GLY A 179 -10.74 -6.90 10.18
C GLY A 179 -9.77 -7.55 9.19
N ALA A 180 -8.49 -7.77 9.55
CA ALA A 180 -7.54 -8.54 8.73
C ALA A 180 -7.52 -10.05 9.05
N GLY A 181 -8.09 -10.47 10.20
CA GLY A 181 -8.29 -11.88 10.57
C GLY A 181 -7.00 -12.72 10.67
N GLU A 182 -7.15 -14.00 11.05
CA GLU A 182 -6.06 -15.00 11.03
C GLU A 182 -5.48 -15.23 9.62
N THR A 183 -6.11 -14.68 8.58
CA THR A 183 -5.84 -15.00 7.18
C THR A 183 -4.60 -14.30 6.63
N ALA A 184 -4.27 -13.10 7.11
CA ALA A 184 -3.02 -12.43 6.73
C ALA A 184 -1.77 -13.16 7.30
N GLU A 185 -1.91 -14.01 8.33
CA GLU A 185 -0.79 -14.84 8.81
C GLU A 185 -0.29 -15.82 7.74
N GLN A 186 -1.16 -16.19 6.79
CA GLN A 186 -0.86 -17.12 5.69
C GLN A 186 -0.50 -16.42 4.38
N PHE A 187 -0.36 -15.09 4.38
CA PHE A 187 0.00 -14.34 3.19
C PHE A 187 1.41 -14.71 2.71
N ASP A 188 1.53 -15.18 1.47
CA ASP A 188 2.81 -15.54 0.81
C ASP A 188 2.72 -15.41 -0.72
N GLU A 189 2.08 -14.34 -1.20
CA GLU A 189 1.88 -14.13 -2.64
C GLU A 189 3.09 -13.47 -3.31
N ASP A 190 3.28 -13.76 -4.61
CA ASP A 190 4.31 -13.09 -5.41
C ASP A 190 3.93 -11.63 -5.68
N ILE A 191 4.66 -10.73 -5.03
CA ILE A 191 4.60 -9.27 -5.17
C ILE A 191 5.94 -8.67 -5.66
N SER A 192 6.84 -9.51 -6.18
CA SER A 192 8.18 -9.10 -6.66
C SER A 192 8.13 -8.02 -7.76
N LYS A 193 7.02 -7.99 -8.52
CA LYS A 193 6.80 -7.07 -9.65
C LYS A 193 6.16 -5.74 -9.26
N TRP A 194 5.84 -5.53 -8.00
CA TRP A 194 5.28 -4.26 -7.55
C TRP A 194 6.29 -3.14 -7.73
N ASP A 195 5.81 -2.02 -8.26
CA ASP A 195 6.56 -0.78 -8.28
C ASP A 195 6.38 -0.09 -6.93
N VAL A 196 7.43 -0.09 -6.12
CA VAL A 196 7.46 0.54 -4.80
C VAL A 196 8.30 1.82 -4.77
N SER A 197 8.73 2.32 -5.94
CA SER A 197 9.69 3.42 -5.99
C SER A 197 9.13 4.75 -5.46
N ASN A 198 7.81 4.88 -5.32
CA ASN A 198 7.16 6.07 -4.74
C ASN A 198 6.74 5.88 -3.28
N VAL A 199 6.98 4.70 -2.70
CA VAL A 199 6.58 4.38 -1.33
C VAL A 199 7.46 5.12 -0.34
N THR A 200 6.83 5.79 0.62
CA THR A 200 7.50 6.55 1.69
C THR A 200 7.39 5.87 3.05
N THR A 201 6.41 4.98 3.25
CA THR A 201 6.25 4.20 4.48
C THR A 201 5.83 2.76 4.17
N MET A 202 6.51 1.82 4.84
CA MET A 202 6.22 0.39 4.83
C MET A 202 5.93 -0.12 6.24
N ALA A 203 5.51 0.78 7.14
CA ALA A 203 5.27 0.47 8.55
C ALA A 203 4.30 -0.71 8.68
N TRP A 204 4.68 -1.74 9.43
CA TRP A 204 3.83 -2.88 9.76
C TRP A 204 3.31 -3.68 8.56
N MET A 205 3.87 -3.49 7.35
CA MET A 205 3.32 -4.05 6.11
C MET A 205 3.11 -5.58 6.17
N PHE A 206 4.03 -6.33 6.78
CA PHE A 206 3.94 -7.78 6.95
C PHE A 206 3.87 -8.19 8.42
N PHE A 207 3.38 -7.32 9.30
CA PHE A 207 3.25 -7.62 10.72
C PHE A 207 2.51 -8.94 10.94
N LYS A 208 3.14 -9.91 11.60
CA LYS A 208 2.60 -11.26 11.85
C LYS A 208 2.17 -12.04 10.59
N ALA A 209 2.63 -11.68 9.39
CA ALA A 209 2.49 -12.50 8.19
C ALA A 209 3.46 -13.70 8.28
N LYS A 210 3.13 -14.67 9.14
CA LYS A 210 4.04 -15.76 9.55
C LYS A 210 4.54 -16.60 8.38
N ALA A 211 3.71 -16.79 7.35
CA ALA A 211 4.05 -17.58 6.16
C ALA A 211 4.85 -16.81 5.10
N PHE A 212 4.91 -15.48 5.18
CA PHE A 212 5.48 -14.64 4.13
C PHE A 212 6.98 -14.89 3.95
N ASN A 213 7.39 -15.24 2.73
CA ASN A 213 8.79 -15.38 2.31
C ASN A 213 8.99 -15.00 0.83
N GLY A 214 8.22 -14.03 0.35
CA GLY A 214 8.31 -13.54 -1.03
C GLY A 214 9.66 -12.87 -1.36
N ASP A 215 10.05 -12.91 -2.64
CA ASP A 215 11.23 -12.21 -3.14
C ASP A 215 10.98 -10.70 -3.25
N LEU A 216 11.77 -9.93 -2.50
CA LEU A 216 11.74 -8.47 -2.46
C LEU A 216 13.03 -7.82 -2.95
N SER A 217 13.96 -8.60 -3.52
CA SER A 217 15.31 -8.14 -3.87
C SER A 217 15.33 -7.07 -4.97
N SER A 218 14.27 -7.00 -5.79
CA SER A 218 14.10 -6.02 -6.88
C SER A 218 13.39 -4.72 -6.46
N TRP A 219 12.95 -4.60 -5.21
CA TRP A 219 12.22 -3.43 -4.73
C TRP A 219 13.14 -2.21 -4.59
N ASP A 220 12.75 -1.10 -5.22
CA ASP A 220 13.40 0.20 -5.02
C ASP A 220 12.80 0.89 -3.78
N VAL A 221 13.43 0.67 -2.62
CA VAL A 221 13.01 1.26 -1.34
C VAL A 221 13.68 2.62 -1.06
N SER A 222 14.32 3.25 -2.06
CA SER A 222 15.14 4.45 -1.84
C SER A 222 14.35 5.67 -1.36
N ASN A 223 13.02 5.71 -1.54
CA ASN A 223 12.16 6.79 -1.03
C ASN A 223 11.52 6.49 0.35
N VAL A 224 11.72 5.29 0.89
CA VAL A 224 11.13 4.88 2.17
C VAL A 224 11.81 5.60 3.33
N THR A 225 11.01 6.19 4.22
CA THR A 225 11.48 6.89 5.43
C THR A 225 11.14 6.13 6.72
N THR A 226 10.18 5.21 6.66
CA THR A 226 9.68 4.43 7.81
C THR A 226 9.56 2.94 7.46
N MET A 227 10.26 2.09 8.21
CA MET A 227 10.19 0.63 8.13
C MET A 227 9.80 -0.01 9.47
N GLU A 228 9.12 0.75 10.34
CA GLU A 228 8.72 0.30 11.68
C GLU A 228 7.91 -0.99 11.60
N GLY A 229 8.36 -2.05 12.28
CA GLY A 229 7.64 -3.31 12.42
C GLY A 229 7.34 -4.06 11.11
N MET A 230 7.99 -3.70 10.00
CA MET A 230 7.67 -4.24 8.66
C MET A 230 7.64 -5.77 8.62
N PHE A 231 8.59 -6.43 9.31
CA PHE A 231 8.71 -7.89 9.39
C PHE A 231 8.55 -8.41 10.84
N GLN A 232 7.92 -7.64 11.74
CA GLN A 232 7.76 -8.09 13.12
C GLN A 232 6.87 -9.35 13.15
N TYR A 233 7.32 -10.40 13.83
CA TYR A 233 6.70 -11.74 13.90
C TYR A 233 6.59 -12.50 12.56
N THR A 234 7.35 -12.16 11.51
CA THR A 234 7.38 -12.95 10.26
C THR A 234 8.29 -14.17 10.40
N SER A 235 7.73 -15.30 10.84
CA SER A 235 8.51 -16.49 11.16
C SER A 235 9.15 -17.20 9.95
N ALA A 236 8.64 -17.01 8.73
CA ALA A 236 9.19 -17.62 7.52
C ALA A 236 10.19 -16.74 6.76
N PHE A 237 10.10 -15.41 6.92
CA PHE A 237 10.83 -14.47 6.07
C PHE A 237 12.35 -14.52 6.31
N ASN A 238 13.10 -14.82 5.24
CA ASN A 238 14.55 -14.75 5.21
C ASN A 238 15.07 -14.36 3.81
N GLY A 239 14.35 -13.48 3.12
CA GLY A 239 14.67 -13.01 1.77
C GLY A 239 15.95 -12.17 1.69
N ASP A 240 16.51 -12.03 0.49
CA ASP A 240 17.67 -11.17 0.26
C ASP A 240 17.27 -9.69 0.22
N LEU A 241 17.80 -8.92 1.16
CA LEU A 241 17.60 -7.47 1.29
C LEU A 241 18.88 -6.67 1.05
N SER A 242 19.97 -7.32 0.61
CA SER A 242 21.29 -6.71 0.52
C SER A 242 21.40 -5.59 -0.53
N SER A 243 20.48 -5.57 -1.50
CA SER A 243 20.38 -4.54 -2.55
C SER A 243 19.60 -3.30 -2.14
N TRP A 244 18.90 -3.33 -1.00
CA TRP A 244 18.03 -2.24 -0.58
C TRP A 244 18.82 -0.99 -0.22
N ASN A 245 18.43 0.14 -0.83
CA ASN A 245 18.93 1.44 -0.43
C ASN A 245 18.07 2.03 0.70
N VAL A 246 18.54 1.89 1.94
CA VAL A 246 17.84 2.37 3.15
C VAL A 246 18.31 3.74 3.62
N SER A 247 19.09 4.48 2.82
CA SER A 247 19.73 5.74 3.25
C SER A 247 18.75 6.84 3.65
N ASN A 248 17.47 6.76 3.24
CA ASN A 248 16.44 7.73 3.63
C ASN A 248 15.59 7.29 4.83
N VAL A 249 15.81 6.08 5.35
CA VAL A 249 15.06 5.55 6.49
C VAL A 249 15.48 6.28 7.77
N THR A 250 14.48 6.73 8.52
CA THR A 250 14.66 7.44 9.80
C THR A 250 14.27 6.59 11.01
N THR A 251 13.41 5.58 10.82
CA THR A 251 13.01 4.65 11.88
C THR A 251 12.96 3.21 11.38
N MET A 252 13.62 2.32 12.14
CA MET A 252 13.63 0.86 11.96
C MET A 252 13.11 0.13 13.20
N ARG A 253 12.31 0.83 14.02
CA ARG A 253 11.75 0.30 15.27
C ARG A 253 11.07 -1.05 15.03
N ALA A 254 11.43 -2.06 15.80
CA ALA A 254 10.87 -3.41 15.74
C ALA A 254 10.91 -4.10 14.37
N MET A 255 11.69 -3.63 13.38
CA MET A 255 11.60 -4.10 11.99
C MET A 255 11.69 -5.62 11.84
N PHE A 256 12.58 -6.28 12.59
CA PHE A 256 12.78 -7.73 12.59
C PHE A 256 12.53 -8.37 13.96
N SER A 257 11.78 -7.71 14.85
CA SER A 257 11.47 -8.29 16.16
C SER A 257 10.71 -9.61 15.99
N GLN A 258 11.20 -10.67 16.64
CA GLN A 258 10.67 -12.03 16.57
C GLN A 258 10.59 -12.62 15.14
N ALA A 259 11.39 -12.10 14.21
CA ALA A 259 11.54 -12.67 12.88
C ALA A 259 12.63 -13.76 12.87
N SER A 260 12.52 -14.71 11.95
CA SER A 260 13.57 -15.71 11.69
C SER A 260 14.68 -15.18 10.77
N PHE A 261 14.67 -13.88 10.48
CA PHE A 261 15.56 -13.23 9.51
C PHE A 261 17.03 -13.31 9.95
N ASN A 262 17.90 -13.70 9.03
CA ASN A 262 19.36 -13.72 9.20
C ASN A 262 20.07 -13.37 7.87
N GLY A 263 19.44 -12.53 7.04
CA GLY A 263 20.00 -12.06 5.78
C GLY A 263 21.14 -11.06 5.96
N ASN A 264 21.90 -10.81 4.89
CA ASN A 264 23.00 -9.86 4.92
C ASN A 264 22.50 -8.41 4.91
N LEU A 265 22.92 -7.61 5.88
CA LEU A 265 22.60 -6.18 6.02
C LEU A 265 23.85 -5.27 5.99
N SER A 266 25.03 -5.82 5.68
CA SER A 266 26.31 -5.10 5.80
C SER A 266 26.45 -3.91 4.84
N SER A 267 25.65 -3.87 3.78
CA SER A 267 25.62 -2.80 2.77
C SER A 267 24.69 -1.65 3.11
N TRP A 268 23.87 -1.78 4.16
CA TRP A 268 22.87 -0.78 4.49
C TRP A 268 23.51 0.49 5.05
N ASP A 269 23.16 1.63 4.44
CA ASP A 269 23.47 2.95 4.99
C ASP A 269 22.39 3.37 5.98
N VAL A 270 22.65 3.18 7.27
CA VAL A 270 21.75 3.54 8.37
C VAL A 270 22.03 4.93 8.96
N SER A 271 22.83 5.77 8.29
CA SER A 271 23.31 7.04 8.88
C SER A 271 22.18 8.03 9.20
N ASN A 272 21.01 7.89 8.59
CA ASN A 272 19.85 8.77 8.85
C ASN A 272 18.85 8.18 9.87
N VAL A 273 19.08 6.95 10.35
CA VAL A 273 18.20 6.31 11.32
C VAL A 273 18.37 6.95 12.69
N THR A 274 17.27 7.36 13.31
CA THR A 274 17.24 7.94 14.66
C THR A 274 16.71 6.98 15.71
N THR A 275 15.97 5.93 15.29
CA THR A 275 15.25 5.01 16.19
C THR A 275 15.48 3.55 15.76
N MET A 276 16.07 2.74 16.64
CA MET A 276 16.32 1.31 16.45
C MET A 276 15.79 0.45 17.60
N GLU A 277 14.85 0.97 18.41
CA GLU A 277 14.24 0.21 19.50
C GLU A 277 13.66 -1.11 18.99
N TYR A 278 13.89 -2.20 19.72
CA TYR A 278 13.36 -3.54 19.40
C TYR A 278 13.78 -4.11 18.02
N MET A 279 14.71 -3.51 17.28
CA MET A 279 14.95 -3.88 15.86
C MET A 279 15.16 -5.39 15.64
N PHE A 280 15.89 -6.06 16.53
CA PHE A 280 16.15 -7.51 16.54
C PHE A 280 15.71 -8.16 17.87
N ASP A 281 14.73 -7.58 18.57
CA ASP A 281 14.14 -8.12 19.79
C ASP A 281 13.61 -9.55 19.55
N GLU A 282 14.08 -10.51 20.32
CA GLU A 282 13.77 -11.95 20.21
C GLU A 282 14.01 -12.54 18.80
N ALA A 283 14.85 -11.92 17.97
CA ALA A 283 15.34 -12.48 16.70
C ALA A 283 16.45 -13.53 16.98
N GLU A 284 16.05 -14.67 17.55
CA GLU A 284 16.99 -15.62 18.18
C GLU A 284 18.08 -16.15 17.25
N ALA A 285 17.82 -16.22 15.93
CA ALA A 285 18.74 -16.73 14.91
C ALA A 285 19.62 -15.66 14.26
N PHE A 286 19.36 -14.37 14.50
CA PHE A 286 20.06 -13.28 13.84
C PHE A 286 21.50 -13.16 14.32
N ASN A 287 22.45 -13.15 13.36
CA ASN A 287 23.87 -12.94 13.59
C ASN A 287 24.54 -12.27 12.37
N GLY A 288 23.84 -11.31 11.74
CA GLY A 288 24.36 -10.55 10.61
C GLY A 288 25.52 -9.62 11.00
N ASP A 289 26.40 -9.33 10.03
CA ASP A 289 27.48 -8.33 10.22
C ASP A 289 26.90 -6.91 10.16
N LEU A 290 27.08 -6.16 11.26
CA LEU A 290 26.63 -4.79 11.44
C LEU A 290 27.80 -3.81 11.66
N SER A 291 29.04 -4.26 11.48
CA SER A 291 30.25 -3.50 11.81
C SER A 291 30.43 -2.23 10.97
N SER A 292 29.81 -2.18 9.78
CA SER A 292 29.83 -1.03 8.85
C SER A 292 28.79 0.04 9.17
N TRP A 293 27.84 -0.21 10.06
CA TRP A 293 26.73 0.69 10.33
C TRP A 293 27.17 1.97 11.05
N SER A 294 26.80 3.12 10.47
CA SER A 294 26.99 4.42 11.10
C SER A 294 25.79 4.79 11.97
N VAL A 295 25.84 4.49 13.27
CA VAL A 295 24.74 4.73 14.21
C VAL A 295 24.80 6.10 14.92
N SER A 296 25.64 7.02 14.46
CA SER A 296 25.90 8.31 15.13
C SER A 296 24.66 9.21 15.27
N ASN A 297 23.60 9.01 14.48
CA ASN A 297 22.34 9.75 14.58
C ASN A 297 21.27 9.02 15.40
N VAL A 298 21.53 7.80 15.86
CA VAL A 298 20.57 7.02 16.63
C VAL A 298 20.45 7.60 18.04
N THR A 299 19.22 7.77 18.49
CA THR A 299 18.87 8.33 19.80
C THR A 299 18.34 7.27 20.77
N THR A 300 17.74 6.17 20.27
CA THR A 300 17.19 5.09 21.11
C THR A 300 17.45 3.70 20.53
N MET A 301 17.90 2.77 21.39
CA MET A 301 18.25 1.37 21.07
C MET A 301 17.74 0.38 22.12
N ARG A 302 16.71 0.75 22.90
CA ARG A 302 16.15 -0.13 23.93
C ARG A 302 15.68 -1.44 23.32
N TYR A 303 15.99 -2.55 24.00
CA TYR A 303 15.65 -3.90 23.57
C TYR A 303 16.16 -4.30 22.18
N MET A 304 17.09 -3.57 21.56
CA MET A 304 17.48 -3.80 20.15
C MET A 304 17.92 -5.24 19.87
N PHE A 305 18.64 -5.89 20.80
CA PHE A 305 19.08 -7.29 20.73
C PHE A 305 18.58 -8.10 21.94
N TYR A 306 17.48 -7.69 22.56
CA TYR A 306 16.88 -8.42 23.68
C TYR A 306 16.61 -9.87 23.26
N LYS A 307 17.17 -10.85 23.97
CA LYS A 307 17.08 -12.28 23.65
C LYS A 307 17.49 -12.67 22.22
N ALA A 308 18.32 -11.87 21.53
CA ALA A 308 18.93 -12.26 20.25
C ALA A 308 20.07 -13.28 20.52
N LYS A 309 19.69 -14.52 20.83
CA LYS A 309 20.58 -15.54 21.43
C LYS A 309 21.83 -15.85 20.61
N ALA A 310 21.74 -15.81 19.28
CA ALA A 310 22.85 -16.10 18.37
C ALA A 310 23.75 -14.89 18.08
N PHE A 311 23.32 -13.67 18.41
CA PHE A 311 24.01 -12.46 18.00
C PHE A 311 25.35 -12.28 18.73
N ASN A 312 26.42 -12.12 17.97
CA ASN A 312 27.77 -11.85 18.46
C ASN A 312 28.56 -10.95 17.49
N GLY A 313 27.89 -9.96 16.89
CA GLY A 313 28.51 -9.02 15.95
C GLY A 313 29.51 -8.09 16.63
N ASP A 314 30.55 -7.67 15.89
CA ASP A 314 31.48 -6.63 16.33
C ASP A 314 30.83 -5.25 16.17
N LEU A 315 30.62 -4.57 17.30
CA LEU A 315 30.01 -3.23 17.37
C LEU A 315 31.00 -2.17 17.87
N SER A 316 32.30 -2.47 17.87
CA SER A 316 33.35 -1.57 18.37
C SER A 316 33.45 -0.26 17.59
N SER A 317 33.02 -0.24 16.32
CA SER A 317 33.01 0.95 15.44
C SER A 317 31.85 1.91 15.71
N TRP A 318 30.83 1.48 16.46
CA TRP A 318 29.61 2.26 16.64
C TRP A 318 29.85 3.51 17.51
N ASP A 319 29.50 4.68 16.96
CA ASP A 319 29.42 5.92 17.74
C ASP A 319 28.06 6.04 18.42
N VAL A 320 28.05 5.77 19.73
CA VAL A 320 26.83 5.82 20.56
C VAL A 320 26.66 7.13 21.32
N SER A 321 27.42 8.18 20.97
CA SER A 321 27.42 9.46 21.70
C SER A 321 26.02 10.08 21.82
N ASN A 322 25.21 10.00 20.76
CA ASN A 322 23.84 10.55 20.72
C ASN A 322 22.75 9.62 21.28
N VAL A 323 23.07 8.37 21.62
CA VAL A 323 22.06 7.44 22.16
C VAL A 323 21.71 7.82 23.59
N ALA A 324 20.43 8.04 23.87
CA ALA A 324 19.91 8.32 25.21
C ALA A 324 19.57 7.02 25.97
N THR A 325 19.01 6.02 25.28
CA THR A 325 18.43 4.84 25.92
C THR A 325 18.89 3.52 25.29
N MET A 326 19.40 2.61 26.14
CA MET A 326 19.90 1.27 25.81
C MET A 326 19.39 0.22 26.82
N GLU A 327 18.28 0.52 27.50
CA GLU A 327 17.65 -0.38 28.45
C GLU A 327 17.42 -1.75 27.80
N TYR A 328 17.87 -2.81 28.49
CA TYR A 328 17.70 -4.20 28.08
C TYR A 328 18.25 -4.56 26.69
N MET A 329 19.15 -3.75 26.13
CA MET A 329 19.62 -3.91 24.74
C MET A 329 20.19 -5.30 24.43
N PHE A 330 20.97 -5.90 25.34
CA PHE A 330 21.55 -7.25 25.19
C PHE A 330 21.06 -8.22 26.28
N TYR A 331 19.94 -7.92 26.94
CA TYR A 331 19.39 -8.79 27.97
C TYR A 331 19.13 -10.18 27.39
N GLN A 332 19.67 -11.24 28.01
CA GLN A 332 19.60 -12.61 27.49
C GLN A 332 20.15 -12.84 26.05
N ALA A 333 20.96 -11.94 25.50
CA ALA A 333 21.72 -12.17 24.26
C ALA A 333 22.94 -13.07 24.53
N SER A 334 22.69 -14.37 24.73
CA SER A 334 23.66 -15.30 25.34
C SER A 334 25.00 -15.47 24.62
N ALA A 335 25.06 -15.24 23.31
CA ALA A 335 26.29 -15.34 22.53
C ALA A 335 27.12 -14.06 22.51
N PHE A 336 26.55 -12.92 22.91
CA PHE A 336 27.18 -11.61 22.73
C PHE A 336 28.38 -11.41 23.68
N ASP A 337 29.57 -11.24 23.11
CA ASP A 337 30.75 -10.85 23.87
C ASP A 337 30.75 -9.34 24.14
N LYS A 338 30.29 -8.96 25.34
CA LYS A 338 30.31 -7.56 25.82
C LYS A 338 31.69 -6.90 25.80
N ASN A 339 32.78 -7.66 25.65
CA ASN A 339 34.12 -7.08 25.55
C ASN A 339 34.35 -6.29 24.25
N THR A 340 33.56 -6.59 23.21
CA THR A 340 33.59 -5.90 21.91
C THR A 340 33.25 -4.42 22.01
N ILE A 341 32.44 -4.02 23.01
CA ILE A 341 31.95 -2.66 23.19
C ILE A 341 32.55 -1.95 24.43
N ARG A 342 33.72 -2.39 24.91
CA ARG A 342 34.41 -1.78 26.06
C ARG A 342 34.79 -0.32 25.86
N ASN A 343 34.80 0.15 24.61
CA ASN A 343 35.12 1.51 24.22
C ASN A 343 33.90 2.45 24.21
N TRP A 344 32.68 1.94 24.35
CA TRP A 344 31.49 2.78 24.40
C TRP A 344 31.46 3.66 25.65
N ASP A 345 31.20 4.95 25.48
CA ASP A 345 30.88 5.85 26.59
C ASP A 345 29.41 5.70 26.97
N LEU A 346 29.16 5.08 28.12
CA LEU A 346 27.80 4.86 28.66
C LEU A 346 27.38 5.95 29.66
N SER A 347 28.21 6.96 29.90
CA SER A 347 27.91 7.99 30.88
C SER A 347 26.67 8.80 30.48
N GLY A 348 25.74 8.97 31.43
CA GLY A 348 24.49 9.71 31.20
C GLY A 348 23.44 8.99 30.34
N LYS A 349 23.64 7.71 30.00
CA LYS A 349 22.69 6.90 29.23
C LYS A 349 21.84 6.01 30.12
N GLU A 350 20.60 5.73 29.73
CA GLU A 350 19.73 4.77 30.41
C GLU A 350 20.10 3.33 29.98
N THR A 351 20.82 2.60 30.84
CA THR A 351 21.35 1.25 30.54
C THR A 351 20.81 0.16 31.49
N GLU A 352 19.61 0.35 32.04
CA GLU A 352 18.98 -0.62 32.93
C GLU A 352 18.89 -1.99 32.26
N GLY A 353 19.33 -3.06 32.95
CA GLY A 353 19.21 -4.44 32.45
C GLY A 353 19.97 -4.73 31.14
N MET A 354 20.87 -3.84 30.68
CA MET A 354 21.50 -3.93 29.35
C MET A 354 22.20 -5.27 29.08
N PHE A 355 22.76 -5.93 30.10
CA PHE A 355 23.51 -7.19 29.99
C PHE A 355 23.05 -8.29 30.96
N GLU A 356 21.89 -8.13 31.61
CA GLU A 356 21.37 -9.15 32.54
C GLU A 356 20.80 -10.37 31.81
#